data_AF-A0A2E7XEP1-F1
#
_entry.id   AF-A0A2E7XEP1-F1
#
_cell.length_a   1.000
_cell.length_b   1.000
_cell.length_c   1.000
_cell.angle_alpha   90.00
_cell.angle_beta   90.00
_cell.angle_gamma   90.00
#
_symmetry.space_group_name_H-M   'P 1'
#
loop_
_entity.id
_entity.type
_entity.pdbx_description
1 polymer ?
#
loop_
_entity_poly.entity_id
_entity_poly.type
_entity_poly.pdbx_seq_one_letter_code
_entity_poly.pdbx_strand_id
1 'polypeptide(L)'
;MEWVLKNPFPFLKAYRERTGDIEGVPKHIVDLLVERLTMSGDPGDIDRHIERLEAFKREGFTEISLGLQEDPAESIKMIGEQVLQAVQ
;
A
#
# COMPACT_ATOMS: atom_id res chain seq x y z
N MET A 1 3.09 -8.90 14.77
CA MET A 1 1.98 -9.36 13.92
C MET A 1 0.90 -10.11 14.67
N GLU A 2 1.21 -11.08 15.54
CA GLU A 2 0.18 -11.87 16.25
C GLU A 2 -0.86 -11.02 17.02
N TRP A 3 -0.41 -9.98 17.72
CA TRP A 3 -1.33 -9.09 18.45
C TRP A 3 -2.29 -8.35 17.52
N VAL A 4 -1.83 -7.87 16.35
CA VAL A 4 -2.68 -7.18 15.36
C VAL A 4 -3.78 -8.11 14.87
N LEU A 5 -3.44 -9.37 14.58
CA LEU A 5 -4.40 -10.38 14.12
C LEU A 5 -5.43 -10.74 15.20
N LYS A 6 -5.05 -10.73 16.49
CA LYS A 6 -5.94 -10.99 17.62
C LYS A 6 -6.84 -9.80 17.99
N ASN A 7 -6.55 -8.60 17.50
CA ASN A 7 -7.28 -7.37 17.83
C ASN A 7 -7.75 -6.64 16.55
N PRO A 8 -8.68 -7.22 15.77
CA PRO A 8 -9.13 -6.62 14.51
C PRO A 8 -10.08 -5.42 14.70
N PHE A 9 -10.74 -5.31 15.85
CA PHE A 9 -11.80 -4.31 16.07
C PHE A 9 -11.31 -2.85 16.01
N PRO A 10 -10.17 -2.47 16.60
CA PRO A 10 -9.64 -1.11 16.45
C PRO A 10 -9.40 -0.72 14.98
N PHE A 11 -8.84 -1.64 14.18
CA PHE A 11 -8.62 -1.43 12.74
C PHE A 11 -9.94 -1.31 11.98
N LEU A 12 -10.92 -2.17 12.28
CA LEU A 12 -12.24 -2.12 11.65
C LEU A 12 -13.00 -0.83 11.99
N LYS A 13 -12.90 -0.35 13.24
CA LYS A 13 -13.46 0.93 13.67
C LYS A 13 -12.81 2.07 12.90
N ALA A 14 -11.48 2.15 12.89
CA ALA A 14 -10.73 3.18 12.18
C ALA A 14 -11.04 3.21 10.66
N TYR A 15 -11.17 2.04 10.04
CA TYR A 15 -11.59 1.91 8.63
C TYR A 15 -12.98 2.52 8.38
N ARG A 16 -13.97 2.20 9.24
CA ARG A 16 -15.34 2.75 9.13
C ARG A 16 -15.38 4.24 9.35
N GLU A 17 -14.55 4.74 10.25
CA GLU A 17 -14.43 6.17 10.59
C GLU A 17 -13.52 6.95 9.62
N ARG A 18 -12.89 6.27 8.65
CA ARG A 18 -11.93 6.83 7.69
C ARG A 18 -10.81 7.64 8.37
N THR A 19 -10.28 7.11 9.47
CA THR A 19 -9.18 7.72 10.22
C THR A 19 -7.94 6.82 10.22
N GLY A 20 -6.77 7.45 10.21
CA GLY A 20 -5.48 6.77 10.42
C GLY A 20 -5.09 6.62 11.89
N ASP A 21 -5.85 7.22 12.81
CA ASP A 21 -5.64 7.07 14.25
C ASP A 21 -6.34 5.80 14.76
N ILE A 22 -5.54 4.77 15.04
CA ILE A 22 -6.03 3.46 15.45
C ILE A 22 -5.87 3.32 16.96
N GLU A 23 -7.01 3.33 17.66
CA GLU A 23 -7.08 3.29 19.12
C GLU A 23 -6.25 2.14 19.72
N GLY A 24 -5.32 2.48 20.61
CA GLY A 24 -4.46 1.52 21.29
C GLY A 24 -3.32 0.95 20.44
N VAL A 25 -3.13 1.42 19.20
CA VAL A 25 -2.04 0.99 18.32
C VAL A 25 -1.02 2.11 18.17
N PRO A 26 0.24 1.92 18.59
CA PRO A 26 1.28 2.92 18.40
C PRO A 26 1.46 3.27 16.92
N LYS A 27 1.61 4.56 16.61
CA LYS A 27 1.73 5.06 15.22
C LYS A 27 2.78 4.30 14.40
N HIS A 28 3.95 4.03 14.97
CA HIS A 28 5.03 3.32 14.27
C HIS A 28 4.64 1.90 13.82
N ILE A 29 3.70 1.25 14.50
CA ILE A 29 3.16 -0.06 14.08
C ILE A 29 2.23 0.12 12.89
N VAL A 30 1.37 1.15 12.91
CA VAL A 30 0.51 1.49 11.77
C VAL A 30 1.34 1.81 10.54
N ASP A 31 2.36 2.67 10.70
CA ASP A 31 3.29 3.04 9.64
C ASP A 31 4.01 1.81 9.06
N LEU A 32 4.48 0.89 9.93
CA LEU A 32 5.12 -0.35 9.50
C LEU A 32 4.17 -1.27 8.71
N LEU A 33 2.91 -1.37 9.12
CA LEU A 33 1.91 -2.18 8.42
C LEU A 33 1.63 -1.60 7.03
N VAL A 34 1.44 -0.29 6.91
CA VAL A 34 1.26 0.39 5.62
C VAL A 34 2.47 0.15 4.73
N GLU A 35 3.67 0.45 5.23
CA GLU A 35 4.91 0.32 4.45
C GLU A 35 5.14 -1.11 3.94
N ARG A 36 4.85 -2.12 4.77
CA ARG A 36 5.16 -3.52 4.42
C ARG A 36 4.05 -4.20 3.64
N LEU A 37 2.79 -3.85 3.86
CA LEU A 37 1.65 -4.57 3.29
C LEU A 37 1.00 -3.87 2.10
N THR A 38 1.28 -2.58 1.88
CA THR A 38 0.69 -1.82 0.78
C THR A 38 1.75 -1.07 -0.03
N MET A 39 1.30 -0.53 -1.17
CA MET A 39 2.01 0.50 -1.94
C MET A 39 1.20 1.79 -1.83
N SER A 40 1.28 2.43 -0.67
CA SER A 40 0.55 3.68 -0.37
C SER A 40 1.52 4.86 -0.29
N GLY A 41 1.02 6.06 -0.54
CA GLY A 41 1.83 7.27 -0.54
C GLY A 41 1.18 8.40 -1.32
N ASP A 42 1.93 9.47 -1.50
CA ASP A 42 1.59 10.57 -2.39
C ASP A 42 2.39 10.48 -3.71
N PRO A 43 2.18 11.38 -4.69
CA PRO A 43 2.92 11.33 -5.96
C PRO A 43 4.45 11.35 -5.82
N GLY A 44 5.00 11.90 -4.73
CA GLY A 44 6.43 11.88 -4.44
C GLY A 44 6.97 10.50 -4.05
N ASP A 45 6.09 9.56 -3.70
CA ASP A 45 6.47 8.18 -3.36
C ASP A 45 6.50 7.23 -4.56
N ILE A 46 6.13 7.68 -5.77
CA ILE A 46 6.01 6.84 -6.96
C ILE A 46 7.34 6.13 -7.28
N ASP A 47 8.46 6.87 -7.27
CA ASP A 47 9.78 6.31 -7.56
C ASP A 47 10.17 5.19 -6.59
N ARG A 48 9.79 5.33 -5.31
CA ARG A 48 10.02 4.31 -4.29
C ARG A 48 9.24 3.03 -4.58
N HIS A 49 8.01 3.15 -5.07
CA HIS A 49 7.18 1.99 -5.43
C HIS A 49 7.63 1.35 -6.74
N ILE A 50 8.13 2.14 -7.70
CA ILE A 50 8.80 1.62 -8.92
C ILE A 50 9.99 0.75 -8.54
N GLU A 51 10.87 1.21 -7.64
CA GLU A 51 12.02 0.41 -7.19
C GLU A 51 11.57 -0.92 -6.54
N ARG A 52 10.45 -0.90 -5.81
CA ARG A 52 9.88 -2.13 -5.23
C ARG A 52 9.34 -3.09 -6.30
N LEU A 53 8.70 -2.58 -7.34
CA LEU A 53 8.23 -3.39 -8.48
C LEU A 53 9.41 -3.99 -9.26
N GLU A 54 10.46 -3.20 -9.50
CA GLU A 54 11.71 -3.67 -10.10
C GLU A 54 12.41 -4.73 -9.24
N ALA A 55 12.38 -4.59 -7.91
CA ALA A 55 12.85 -5.64 -7.02
C ALA A 55 12.09 -6.94 -7.21
N PHE A 56 10.75 -6.90 -7.32
CA PHE A 56 9.97 -8.11 -7.63
C PHE A 56 10.33 -8.70 -8.99
N LYS A 57 10.53 -7.87 -10.03
CA LYS A 57 10.99 -8.31 -11.34
C LYS A 57 12.34 -9.04 -11.26
N ARG A 58 13.30 -8.50 -10.51
CA ARG A 58 14.62 -9.12 -10.26
C ARG A 58 14.53 -10.46 -9.53
N GLU A 59 13.56 -10.62 -8.64
CA GLU A 59 13.27 -11.89 -7.95
C GLU A 59 12.48 -12.89 -8.83
N GLY A 60 12.20 -12.55 -10.09
CA GLY A 60 11.58 -13.44 -11.07
C GLY A 60 10.06 -13.38 -11.14
N PHE A 61 9.42 -12.40 -10.49
CA PHE A 61 7.99 -12.17 -10.65
C PHE A 61 7.71 -11.62 -12.05
N THR A 62 6.77 -12.26 -12.76
CA THR A 62 6.37 -11.87 -14.12
C THR A 62 5.05 -11.12 -14.17
N GLU A 63 4.24 -11.22 -13.12
CA GLU A 63 2.92 -10.59 -13.02
C GLU A 63 2.67 -10.11 -11.59
N ILE A 64 1.99 -8.97 -11.46
CA ILE A 64 1.60 -8.37 -10.17
C ILE A 64 0.15 -7.95 -10.26
N SER A 65 -0.67 -8.45 -9.32
CA SER A 65 -2.07 -8.03 -9.18
C SER A 65 -2.18 -6.90 -8.16
N LEU A 66 -2.73 -5.75 -8.57
CA LEU A 66 -2.89 -4.57 -7.73
C LEU A 66 -4.34 -4.41 -7.30
N GLY A 67 -4.59 -4.41 -5.99
CA GLY A 67 -5.88 -4.07 -5.40
C GLY A 67 -6.02 -2.57 -5.22
N LEU A 68 -6.72 -1.90 -6.14
CA LEU A 68 -6.89 -0.44 -6.14
C LEU A 68 -7.85 0.03 -5.05
N GLN A 69 -7.53 1.15 -4.43
CA GLN A 69 -8.36 1.82 -3.42
C GLN A 69 -8.94 3.12 -3.99
N GLU A 70 -10.05 3.57 -3.42
CA GLU A 70 -10.70 4.86 -3.73
C GLU A 70 -11.21 5.01 -5.17
N ASP A 71 -10.51 5.72 -6.05
CA ASP A 71 -10.86 5.91 -7.46
C ASP A 71 -9.99 4.98 -8.34
N PRO A 72 -10.55 3.84 -8.80
CA PRO A 72 -9.78 2.91 -9.62
C PRO A 72 -9.46 3.47 -11.01
N ALA A 73 -10.29 4.34 -11.57
CA ALA A 73 -10.07 4.86 -12.92
C ALA A 73 -8.89 5.84 -12.94
N GLU A 74 -8.83 6.74 -11.96
CA GLU A 74 -7.69 7.64 -11.78
C GLU A 74 -6.41 6.85 -11.46
N SER A 75 -6.51 5.86 -10.58
CA SER A 75 -5.39 4.99 -10.22
C SER A 75 -4.82 4.24 -11.43
N ILE A 76 -5.67 3.63 -12.26
CA ILE A 76 -5.25 2.90 -13.48
C ILE A 76 -4.54 3.84 -14.44
N LYS A 77 -5.08 5.05 -14.63
CA LYS A 77 -4.48 6.05 -15.51
C LYS A 77 -3.08 6.44 -15.02
N MET A 78 -2.93 6.77 -13.75
CA MET A 78 -1.64 7.12 -13.14
C MET A 78 -0.63 5.97 -13.29
N ILE A 79 -1.05 4.73 -13.02
CA ILE A 79 -0.19 3.54 -13.18
C ILE A 79 0.29 3.43 -14.62
N GLY A 80 -0.60 3.57 -15.61
CA GLY A 80 -0.24 3.48 -17.02
C GLY A 80 0.73 4.59 -17.48
N GLU A 81 0.53 5.80 -16.98
CA GLU A 81 1.30 6.99 -17.38
C GLU A 81 2.66 7.09 -16.68
N GLN A 82 2.76 6.70 -15.41
CA GLN A 82 3.93 6.99 -14.56
C GLN A 82 4.66 5.74 -14.08
N VAL A 83 3.96 4.63 -13.84
CA VAL A 83 4.57 3.42 -13.28
C VAL A 83 4.95 2.42 -14.37
N LEU A 84 4.03 2.11 -15.28
CA LEU A 84 4.21 1.07 -16.30
C LEU A 84 5.40 1.38 -17.23
N GLN A 85 5.60 2.65 -17.57
CA GLN A 85 6.72 3.10 -18.42
C GLN A 85 8.09 2.80 -17.80
N ALA A 86 8.18 2.73 -16.47
CA ALA A 86 9.43 2.52 -15.75
C ALA A 86 9.76 1.04 -15.52
N VAL A 87 8.75 0.15 -15.58
CA VAL A 87 8.90 -1.26 -15.16
C VAL A 87 8.69 -2.31 -16.27
N GLN A 88 8.31 -1.90 -17.48
CA GLN A 88 8.24 -2.81 -18.65
C GLN A 88 9.63 -3.34 -19.04
#